data_AF-A0A6C0EEM7-F1
#
_entry.id   AF-A0A6C0EEM7-F1
#
_cell.length_a   1.000
_cell.length_b   1.000
_cell.length_c   1.000
_cell.angle_alpha   90.00
_cell.angle_beta   90.00
_cell.angle_gamma   90.00
#
_symmetry.space_group_name_H-M   'P 1'
#
loop_
_entity.id
_entity.type
_entity.pdbx_description
1 polymer ?
#
loop_
_entity_poly.entity_id
_entity_poly.type
_entity_poly.pdbx_seq_one_letter_code
_entity_poly.pdbx_strand_id
1 'polypeptide(L)'
;MEKTVWVHLFHIILVSGLFLYIGIMQTKLPKIVYPILIGLGIVIILYHIYKSIYKKDAWINYIHIFIVGPLLIYIGYKKDNTPRKFFEIILMLAFASFGYHLYYLFN
;
A
#
# COMPACT_ATOMS: atom_id res chain seq x y z
N MET A 1 -20.55 8.46 -8.17
CA MET A 1 -20.88 7.05 -7.90
C MET A 1 -19.92 6.10 -8.60
N GLU A 2 -19.70 6.20 -9.92
CA GLU A 2 -18.79 5.28 -10.62
C GLU A 2 -17.31 5.42 -10.21
N LYS A 3 -16.80 6.66 -10.11
CA LYS A 3 -15.38 6.92 -9.77
C LYS A 3 -14.98 6.39 -8.39
N THR A 4 -15.92 6.29 -7.45
CA THR A 4 -15.64 5.77 -6.10
C THR A 4 -15.56 4.25 -6.11
N VAL A 5 -16.47 3.56 -6.83
CA VAL A 5 -16.45 2.09 -6.98
C VAL A 5 -15.10 1.60 -7.52
N TRP A 6 -14.58 2.25 -8.56
CA TRP A 6 -13.28 1.88 -9.14
C TRP A 6 -12.11 2.01 -8.16
N VAL A 7 -12.15 3.02 -7.28
CA VAL A 7 -11.13 3.18 -6.24
C VAL A 7 -11.21 2.03 -5.24
N HIS A 8 -12.42 1.60 -4.83
CA HIS A 8 -12.59 0.46 -3.94
C HIS A 8 -12.11 -0.84 -4.58
N LEU A 9 -12.53 -1.13 -5.81
CA LEU A 9 -12.09 -2.33 -6.53
C LEU A 9 -10.57 -2.36 -6.75
N PHE A 10 -9.96 -1.22 -7.08
CA PHE A 10 -8.51 -1.09 -7.21
C PHE A 10 -7.80 -1.50 -5.92
N HIS A 11 -8.26 -1.02 -4.76
CA HIS A 11 -7.62 -1.35 -3.49
C HIS A 11 -7.90 -2.79 -3.04
N ILE A 12 -9.10 -3.31 -3.27
CA ILE A 12 -9.45 -4.70 -2.94
C ILE A 12 -8.61 -5.69 -3.75
N ILE A 13 -8.53 -5.51 -5.06
CA ILE A 13 -7.90 -6.50 -5.95
C ILE A 13 -6.39 -6.28 -6.01
N LEU A 14 -5.95 -5.07 -6.33
CA LEU A 14 -4.54 -4.80 -6.62
C LEU A 14 -3.75 -4.47 -5.36
N VAL A 15 -4.19 -3.51 -4.55
CA VAL A 15 -3.39 -3.06 -3.38
C VAL A 15 -3.35 -4.15 -2.30
N SER A 16 -4.51 -4.66 -1.91
CA SER A 16 -4.59 -5.70 -0.87
C SER A 16 -3.96 -7.00 -1.34
N GLY A 17 -4.16 -7.40 -2.60
CA GLY A 17 -3.52 -8.57 -3.19
C GLY A 17 -1.99 -8.47 -3.20
N LEU A 18 -1.45 -7.32 -3.63
CA LEU A 18 -0.01 -7.08 -3.59
C LEU A 18 0.53 -7.12 -2.16
N PHE A 19 -0.15 -6.49 -1.19
CA PHE A 19 0.32 -6.44 0.19
C PHE A 19 0.25 -7.81 0.88
N LEU A 20 -0.80 -8.60 0.60
CA LEU A 20 -0.89 -10.00 1.03
C LEU A 20 0.29 -10.80 0.47
N TYR A 21 0.56 -10.68 -0.83
CA TYR A 21 1.67 -11.37 -1.48
C TYR A 21 3.02 -11.02 -0.84
N ILE A 22 3.31 -9.72 -0.64
CA ILE A 22 4.56 -9.26 0.01
C ILE A 22 4.65 -9.78 1.45
N GLY A 23 3.57 -9.65 2.23
CA GLY A 23 3.54 -10.05 3.63
C GLY A 23 3.66 -11.55 3.87
N ILE A 24 3.12 -12.37 2.96
CA ILE A 24 3.19 -13.84 3.04
C ILE A 24 4.53 -14.36 2.53
N MET A 25 5.03 -13.82 1.41
CA MET A 25 6.29 -14.30 0.80
C MET A 25 7.53 -13.84 1.57
N GLN A 26 7.48 -12.66 2.21
CA GLN A 26 8.56 -12.13 3.03
C GLN A 26 9.91 -12.11 2.29
N THR A 27 10.94 -12.73 2.85
CA THR A 27 12.28 -12.82 2.26
C THR A 27 12.36 -13.78 1.07
N LYS A 28 11.27 -14.47 0.71
CA LYS A 28 11.19 -15.33 -0.49
C LYS A 28 10.70 -14.56 -1.73
N LEU A 29 10.57 -13.24 -1.66
CA LEU A 29 10.17 -12.42 -2.80
C LEU A 29 11.19 -12.52 -3.95
N PRO A 30 10.75 -12.63 -5.22
CA PRO A 30 11.65 -12.53 -6.36
C PRO A 30 12.41 -11.20 -6.34
N LYS A 31 13.71 -11.23 -6.66
CA LYS A 31 14.61 -10.06 -6.58
C LYS A 31 14.12 -8.84 -7.38
N ILE A 32 13.36 -9.06 -8.46
CA ILE A 32 12.77 -8.00 -9.29
C ILE A 32 11.67 -7.22 -8.57
N VAL A 33 11.03 -7.79 -7.55
CA VAL A 33 9.95 -7.13 -6.81
C VAL A 33 10.51 -5.95 -5.98
N TYR A 34 11.69 -6.09 -5.39
CA TYR A 34 12.27 -5.05 -4.53
C TYR A 34 12.41 -3.66 -5.19
N PRO A 35 13.03 -3.50 -6.38
CA PRO A 35 13.07 -2.20 -7.05
C PRO A 35 11.67 -1.69 -7.44
N ILE A 36 10.73 -2.59 -7.76
CA ILE A 36 9.33 -2.22 -8.01
C ILE A 36 8.69 -1.62 -6.75
N LEU A 37 8.94 -2.18 -5.56
CA LEU A 37 8.43 -1.63 -4.29
C LEU A 37 8.97 -0.23 -4.00
N ILE A 38 10.25 0.01 -4.29
CA ILE A 38 10.84 1.35 -4.14
C ILE A 38 10.16 2.35 -5.08
N GLY A 39 10.08 2.01 -6.37
CA GLY A 39 9.43 2.87 -7.36
C GLY A 39 7.96 3.14 -7.02
N LEU A 40 7.22 2.10 -6.65
CA LEU A 40 5.82 2.21 -6.26
C LEU A 40 5.65 3.08 -5.01
N GLY A 41 6.48 2.89 -3.99
CA GLY A 41 6.43 3.69 -2.78
C GLY A 41 6.68 5.18 -3.04
N ILE A 42 7.64 5.52 -3.90
CA ILE A 42 7.90 6.91 -4.33
C ILE A 42 6.68 7.49 -5.07
N VAL A 43 6.14 6.75 -6.04
CA VAL A 43 4.96 7.20 -6.81
C VAL A 43 3.75 7.42 -5.90
N ILE A 44 3.49 6.51 -4.94
CA ILE A 44 2.40 6.65 -3.96
C ILE A 44 2.59 7.92 -3.13
N ILE A 45 3.78 8.16 -2.59
CA ILE A 45 4.06 9.37 -1.79
C ILE A 45 3.79 10.63 -2.62
N LEU A 46 4.39 10.74 -3.81
CA LEU A 46 4.24 11.93 -4.65
C LEU A 46 2.79 12.16 -5.08
N TYR A 47 2.09 11.10 -5.50
CA TYR A 47 0.68 11.18 -5.89
C TYR A 47 -0.20 11.64 -4.73
N HIS A 48 0.03 11.11 -3.52
CA HIS A 48 -0.80 11.46 -2.37
C HIS A 48 -0.46 12.84 -1.78
N ILE A 49 0.79 13.31 -1.89
CA ILE A 49 1.18 14.70 -1.59
C ILE A 49 0.43 15.66 -2.53
N TYR A 50 0.49 15.41 -3.84
CA TYR A 50 -0.24 16.23 -4.81
C TYR A 50 -1.73 16.28 -4.45
N LYS A 51 -2.35 15.12 -4.21
CA LYS A 51 -3.78 15.02 -3.91
C LYS A 51 -4.17 15.59 -2.54
N SER A 52 -3.26 15.65 -1.55
CA SER A 52 -3.57 16.26 -0.25
C SER A 52 -3.68 17.78 -0.31
N ILE A 53 -2.98 18.44 -1.25
CA ILE A 53 -3.03 19.91 -1.40
C ILE A 53 -4.43 20.40 -1.80
N TYR A 54 -5.17 19.61 -2.56
CA TYR A 54 -6.48 20.00 -3.12
C TYR A 54 -7.68 19.43 -2.36
N LYS A 55 -7.45 18.66 -1.29
CA LYS A 55 -8.52 18.02 -0.52
C LYS A 55 -8.76 18.74 0.80
N LYS A 56 -10.04 18.98 1.12
CA LYS A 56 -10.46 19.54 2.42
C LYS A 56 -10.13 18.60 3.58
N ASP A 57 -10.33 17.29 3.39
CA ASP A 57 -9.89 16.24 4.31
C ASP A 57 -8.94 15.30 3.57
N ALA A 58 -7.67 15.35 3.99
CA ALA A 58 -6.57 14.59 3.42
C ALA A 58 -6.11 13.46 4.35
N TRP A 59 -6.88 13.07 5.36
CA TRP A 59 -6.48 12.07 6.34
C TRP A 59 -5.96 10.76 5.71
N ILE A 60 -6.72 10.19 4.77
CA ILE A 60 -6.33 8.96 4.07
C ILE A 60 -5.05 9.17 3.23
N ASN A 61 -4.85 10.37 2.68
CA ASN A 61 -3.63 10.69 1.95
C ASN A 61 -2.41 10.69 2.87
N TYR A 62 -2.52 11.19 4.09
CA TYR A 62 -1.41 11.17 5.06
C TYR A 62 -1.01 9.75 5.46
N ILE A 63 -1.95 8.82 5.56
CA ILE A 63 -1.64 7.39 5.78
C ILE A 63 -0.74 6.86 4.65
N HIS A 64 -1.03 7.23 3.40
CA HIS A 64 -0.22 6.78 2.26
C HIS A 64 1.17 7.41 2.26
N ILE A 65 1.27 8.70 2.63
CA ILE A 65 2.51 9.47 2.64
C ILE A 65 3.45 9.01 3.77
N PHE A 66 2.94 8.81 4.98
CA PHE A 66 3.76 8.57 6.16
C PHE A 66 3.90 7.11 6.55
N ILE A 67 3.00 6.23 6.07
CA ILE A 67 2.99 4.81 6.45
C ILE A 67 3.21 3.93 5.21
N VAL A 68 2.28 3.95 4.25
CA VAL A 68 2.29 2.97 3.15
C VAL A 68 3.51 3.13 2.25
N GLY A 69 3.75 4.34 1.73
CA GLY A 69 4.88 4.62 0.85
C GLY A 69 6.24 4.35 1.50
N PRO A 70 6.52 4.90 2.69
CA PRO A 70 7.78 4.64 3.41
C PRO A 70 8.00 3.17 3.72
N LEU A 71 6.95 2.42 4.07
CA LEU A 71 7.06 0.99 4.33
C LEU A 71 7.47 0.21 3.08
N LEU A 72 6.85 0.50 1.92
CA LEU A 72 7.22 -0.12 0.64
C LEU A 72 8.67 0.18 0.26
N ILE A 73 9.10 1.43 0.40
CA ILE A 73 10.48 1.84 0.13
C ILE A 73 11.44 1.11 1.08
N TYR A 74 11.11 1.04 2.37
CA TYR A 74 11.94 0.39 3.37
C TYR A 74 12.14 -1.10 3.07
N ILE A 75 11.06 -1.84 2.78
CA ILE A 75 11.11 -3.26 2.39
C ILE A 75 11.93 -3.43 1.11
N GLY A 76 11.67 -2.59 0.09
CA GLY A 76 12.40 -2.64 -1.18
C GLY A 76 13.90 -2.34 -1.03
N TYR A 77 14.26 -1.41 -0.13
CA TYR A 77 15.65 -1.03 0.13
C TYR A 77 16.40 -2.11 0.92
N LYS A 78 15.78 -2.66 1.97
CA LYS A 78 16.40 -3.68 2.84
C LYS A 78 16.38 -5.09 2.23
N LYS A 79 15.48 -5.36 1.29
CA LYS A 79 15.40 -6.64 0.56
C LYS A 79 15.30 -7.82 1.54
N ASP A 80 16.15 -8.82 1.36
CA ASP A 80 16.20 -10.04 2.19
C ASP A 80 16.63 -9.77 3.64
N ASN A 81 17.18 -8.58 3.93
CA ASN A 81 17.54 -8.14 5.28
C ASN A 81 16.40 -7.40 6.00
N THR A 82 15.21 -7.32 5.41
CA THR A 82 14.04 -6.67 6.03
C THR A 82 13.62 -7.45 7.28
N PRO A 83 13.56 -6.80 8.47
CA PRO A 83 13.09 -7.47 9.66
C PRO A 83 11.63 -7.93 9.51
N ARG A 84 11.33 -9.13 10.01
CA ARG A 84 10.01 -9.79 9.87
C ARG A 84 8.82 -8.88 10.20
N LYS A 85 8.94 -8.06 11.24
CA LYS A 85 7.89 -7.11 11.66
C LYS A 85 7.39 -6.19 10.54
N PHE A 86 8.25 -5.79 9.59
CA PHE A 86 7.82 -4.92 8.49
C PHE A 86 6.99 -5.67 7.44
N PHE A 87 7.27 -6.95 7.22
CA PHE A 87 6.40 -7.82 6.42
C PHE A 87 5.06 -8.09 7.12
N GLU A 88 5.07 -8.20 8.45
CA GLU A 88 3.83 -8.36 9.22
C GLU A 88 2.99 -7.08 9.23
N ILE A 89 3.61 -5.90 9.32
CA ILE A 89 2.91 -4.62 9.20
C ILE A 89 2.26 -4.48 7.82
N ILE A 90 2.96 -4.79 6.71
CA ILE A 90 2.34 -4.70 5.39
C ILE A 90 1.21 -5.73 5.22
N LEU A 91 1.34 -6.91 5.83
CA LEU A 91 0.28 -7.92 5.87
C LEU A 91 -0.97 -7.40 6.62
N MET A 92 -0.78 -6.74 7.78
CA MET A 92 -1.88 -6.11 8.52
C MET A 92 -2.53 -4.99 7.70
N LEU A 93 -1.75 -4.18 6.99
CA LEU A 93 -2.27 -3.16 6.08
C LEU A 93 -3.05 -3.76 4.91
N ALA A 94 -2.70 -4.97 4.47
CA ALA A 94 -3.46 -5.69 3.45
C ALA A 94 -4.89 -5.99 3.93
N PHE A 95 -5.04 -6.54 5.13
CA PHE A 95 -6.36 -6.79 5.73
C PHE A 95 -7.12 -5.50 6.01
N ALA A 96 -6.44 -4.45 6.50
CA ALA A 96 -7.05 -3.15 6.74
C ALA A 96 -7.57 -2.51 5.45
N SER A 97 -6.78 -2.53 4.38
CA SER A 97 -7.18 -2.02 3.06
C SER A 97 -8.36 -2.82 2.50
N PHE A 98 -8.26 -4.15 2.51
CA PHE A 98 -9.33 -5.03 2.01
C PHE A 98 -10.64 -4.79 2.76
N GLY A 99 -10.62 -4.86 4.10
CA GLY A 99 -11.81 -4.71 4.94
C GLY A 99 -12.44 -3.33 4.80
N TYR A 100 -11.64 -2.25 4.86
CA TYR A 100 -12.12 -0.88 4.68
C TYR A 100 -12.81 -0.71 3.33
N HIS A 101 -12.16 -1.12 2.24
CA HIS A 101 -12.71 -0.90 0.91
C HIS A 101 -13.89 -1.82 0.60
N LEU A 102 -13.91 -3.04 1.13
CA LEU A 102 -15.04 -3.95 1.00
C LEU A 102 -16.29 -3.40 1.71
N TYR A 103 -16.13 -2.89 2.94
CA TYR A 103 -17.23 -2.29 3.70
C TYR A 103 -17.91 -1.15 2.92
N TYR A 104 -17.13 -0.18 2.46
CA TYR A 104 -17.62 0.98 1.69
C TYR A 104 -18.01 0.68 0.23
N LEU A 105 -17.72 -0.52 -0.27
CA LEU A 105 -18.23 -0.95 -1.57
C LEU A 105 -19.72 -1.32 -1.48
N PHE A 106 -20.17 -1.78 -0.31
CA PHE A 106 -21.53 -2.28 -0.08
C PHE A 106 -22.39 -1.41 0.86
N ASN A 107 -21.81 -0.44 1.55
CA ASN A 107 -22.49 0.51 2.44
C ASN A 107 -22.12 1.95 2.05
#